data_AF-A0A2E5V6D3-F1
#
_entry.id   AF-A0A2E5V6D3-F1
#
_cell.length_a   1.000
_cell.length_b   1.000
_cell.length_c   1.000
_cell.angle_alpha   90.00
_cell.angle_beta   90.00
_cell.angle_gamma   90.00
#
_symmetry.space_group_name_H-M   'P 1'
#
loop_
_entity.id
_entity.type
_entity.pdbx_description
1 polymer ?
#
loop_
_entity_poly.entity_id
_entity_poly.type
_entity_poly.pdbx_seq_one_letter_code
_entity_poly.pdbx_strand_id
1 'polypeptide(L)'
;MTVWDRLDDRRKINYAELVKSKKFSLTPREAALFDIGVIHSTAHPELARWVRVTGANLDTIERFTYNPEKILQAHEPEKNLIVSK
;
A
#
# COMPACT_ATOMS: atom_id res chain seq x y z
N MET A 1 9.58 3.37 2.49
CA MET A 1 8.52 3.14 1.50
C MET A 1 8.93 2.01 0.57
N THR A 2 7.99 1.11 0.27
CA THR A 2 8.14 0.12 -0.80
C THR A 2 6.94 0.26 -1.74
N VAL A 3 7.17 0.31 -3.05
CA VAL A 3 6.14 0.29 -4.08
C VAL A 3 6.14 -1.08 -4.73
N TRP A 4 4.96 -1.59 -5.03
CA TRP A 4 4.73 -2.93 -5.53
C TRP A 4 4.00 -2.89 -6.85
N ASP A 5 4.47 -3.68 -7.80
CA ASP A 5 3.76 -3.94 -9.05
C ASP A 5 2.94 -5.22 -8.91
N ARG A 6 1.78 -5.22 -9.56
CA ARG A 6 0.86 -6.37 -9.59
C ARG A 6 1.12 -7.18 -10.87
N LEU A 7 1.31 -8.49 -10.72
CA LEU A 7 1.61 -9.41 -11.82
C LEU A 7 0.43 -10.28 -12.25
N ASP A 8 -0.61 -10.39 -11.42
CA ASP A 8 -1.78 -11.22 -11.74
C ASP A 8 -2.81 -10.52 -12.63
N ASP A 9 -3.67 -11.33 -13.23
CA ASP A 9 -4.72 -10.93 -14.17
C ASP A 9 -6.00 -10.39 -13.49
N ARG A 10 -6.00 -10.24 -12.16
CA ARG A 10 -7.12 -9.75 -11.34
C ARG A 10 -8.39 -10.60 -11.39
N ARG A 11 -8.34 -11.82 -11.93
CA ARG A 11 -9.51 -12.71 -11.99
C ARG A 11 -9.80 -13.40 -10.67
N LYS A 12 -8.77 -13.64 -9.86
CA LYS A 12 -8.91 -14.24 -8.53
C LYS A 12 -9.32 -13.17 -7.53
N ILE A 13 -10.52 -13.36 -6.96
CA ILE A 13 -11.04 -12.48 -5.91
C ILE A 13 -10.12 -12.56 -4.69
N ASN A 14 -9.84 -11.41 -4.07
CA ASN A 14 -9.01 -11.27 -2.87
C ASN A 14 -7.58 -11.83 -3.01
N TYR A 15 -7.07 -11.89 -4.24
CA TYR A 15 -5.70 -12.31 -4.53
C TYR A 15 -4.99 -11.20 -5.29
N ALA A 16 -3.69 -11.03 -5.01
CA ALA A 16 -2.79 -10.24 -5.82
C ALA A 16 -1.40 -10.88 -5.78
N GLU A 17 -0.80 -11.08 -6.94
CA GLU A 17 0.60 -11.46 -7.04
C GLU A 17 1.43 -10.18 -7.15
N LEU A 18 2.34 -9.95 -6.20
CA LEU A 18 3.05 -8.68 -6.07
C LEU A 18 4.56 -8.88 -6.19
N VAL A 19 5.21 -7.96 -6.91
CA VAL A 19 6.67 -7.86 -6.99
C VAL A 19 7.13 -6.48 -6.51
N LYS A 20 8.27 -6.42 -5.82
CA LYS A 20 8.85 -5.14 -5.37
C LYS A 20 9.32 -4.35 -6.59
N SER A 21 8.70 -3.20 -6.82
CA SER A 21 9.05 -2.28 -7.89
C SER A 21 10.15 -1.31 -7.46
N LYS A 22 9.94 -0.63 -6.31
CA LYS A 22 10.87 0.38 -5.80
C LYS A 22 10.93 0.34 -4.27
N LYS A 23 12.11 0.57 -3.70
CA LYS A 23 12.28 0.80 -2.25
C LYS A 23 13.06 2.09 -2.03
N PHE A 24 12.53 2.96 -1.18
CA PHE A 24 13.16 4.25 -0.87
C PHE A 24 12.76 4.74 0.52
N SER A 25 13.55 5.66 1.06
CA SER A 25 13.24 6.38 2.31
C SER A 25 12.74 7.78 1.98
N LEU A 26 11.92 8.33 2.87
CA LEU A 26 11.58 9.74 2.89
C LEU A 26 12.14 10.32 4.17
N THR A 27 12.85 11.43 4.04
CA THR A 27 13.46 12.21 5.11
C THR A 27 12.65 13.49 5.33
N PRO A 28 12.85 14.22 6.45
CA PRO A 28 12.17 15.48 6.67
C PRO A 28 12.32 16.42 5.46
N ARG A 29 11.20 17.04 5.05
CA ARG A 29 11.06 17.92 3.85
C ARG A 29 10.89 17.19 2.51
N GLU A 30 10.86 15.86 2.49
CA GLU A 30 10.52 15.09 1.29
C GLU A 30 9.05 14.67 1.26
N ALA A 31 8.51 14.50 0.07
CA ALA A 31 7.16 14.02 -0.16
C ALA A 31 7.15 12.95 -1.26
N ALA A 32 6.17 12.05 -1.18
CA ALA A 32 5.88 11.09 -2.24
C ALA A 32 4.40 11.18 -2.62
N LEU A 33 4.12 11.06 -3.92
CA LEU A 33 2.78 10.94 -4.46
C LEU A 33 2.46 9.46 -4.67
N PHE A 34 1.28 9.04 -4.19
CA PHE A 34 0.73 7.72 -4.44
C PHE A 34 -0.63 7.90 -5.12
N ASP A 35 -0.63 7.77 -6.44
CA ASP A 35 -1.84 7.94 -7.25
C ASP A 35 -2.70 6.66 -7.26
N ILE A 36 -3.84 6.75 -7.93
CA ILE A 36 -4.77 5.65 -8.20
C ILE A 36 -4.02 4.42 -8.71
N GLY A 37 -4.28 3.27 -8.09
CA GLY A 37 -3.69 1.98 -8.47
C GLY A 37 -2.27 1.72 -7.95
N VAL A 38 -1.62 2.69 -7.30
CA VAL A 38 -0.26 2.49 -6.74
C VAL A 38 -0.32 1.71 -5.44
N ILE A 39 0.22 0.49 -5.44
CA ILE A 39 0.33 -0.35 -4.25
C ILE A 39 1.62 -0.01 -3.51
N HIS A 40 1.53 0.37 -2.23
CA HIS A 40 2.70 0.75 -1.44
C HIS A 40 2.61 0.28 0.01
N SER A 41 3.77 0.05 0.62
CA SER A 41 3.92 -0.22 2.05
C SER A 41 4.84 0.79 2.72
N THR A 42 4.45 1.18 3.94
CA THR A 42 5.21 2.11 4.78
C THR A 42 5.89 1.31 5.90
N ALA A 43 7.22 1.26 5.90
CA ALA A 43 7.96 0.81 7.07
C ALA A 43 8.21 2.03 7.97
N HIS A 44 7.76 1.98 9.21
CA HIS A 44 7.98 3.03 10.18
C HIS A 44 9.25 2.72 10.98
N PRO A 45 10.37 3.45 10.80
CA PRO A 45 11.44 3.43 11.79
C PRO A 45 10.93 4.06 13.10
N GLU A 46 11.57 3.73 14.23
CA GLU A 46 11.16 4.29 15.52
C GLU A 46 11.22 5.83 15.50
N LEU A 47 10.19 6.45 16.08
CA LEU A 47 10.00 7.91 16.24
C LEU A 47 9.72 8.74 14.96
N ALA A 48 9.26 8.13 13.85
CA ALA A 48 8.84 8.88 12.67
C ALA A 48 7.38 9.40 12.76
N ARG A 49 7.15 10.66 12.36
CA ARG A 49 5.81 11.24 12.17
C ARG A 49 5.60 11.66 10.71
N TRP A 50 4.41 11.37 10.19
CA TRP A 50 4.06 11.57 8.79
C TRP A 50 2.76 12.34 8.69
N VAL A 51 2.66 13.23 7.71
CA VAL A 51 1.39 13.85 7.32
C VAL A 51 0.98 13.25 5.99
N ARG A 52 -0.26 12.78 5.90
CA ARG A 52 -0.87 12.34 4.65
C ARG A 52 -1.95 13.34 4.25
N VAL A 53 -1.87 13.84 3.03
CA VAL A 53 -2.88 14.70 2.42
C VAL A 53 -3.61 13.88 1.36
N THR A 54 -4.94 13.87 1.40
CA THR A 54 -5.78 13.13 0.45
C THR A 54 -6.85 14.06 -0.09
N GLY A 55 -7.19 13.93 -1.37
CA GLY A 55 -8.24 14.73 -2.01
C GLY A 55 -9.67 14.33 -1.61
N ALA A 56 -9.82 13.23 -0.86
CA ALA A 56 -11.09 12.70 -0.41
C ALA A 56 -10.95 12.04 0.98
N ASN A 57 -12.11 11.76 1.60
CA ASN A 57 -12.18 10.95 2.81
C ASN A 57 -11.89 9.48 2.46
N LEU A 58 -10.75 8.95 2.91
CA LEU A 58 -10.37 7.56 2.62
C LEU A 58 -11.17 6.53 3.43
N ASP A 59 -11.88 6.93 4.48
CA ASP A 59 -12.71 6.03 5.27
C ASP A 59 -14.02 5.67 4.56
N THR A 60 -14.41 6.44 3.55
CA THR A 60 -15.60 6.17 2.73
C THR A 60 -15.28 5.46 1.41
N ILE A 61 -14.00 5.17 1.15
CA ILE A 61 -13.54 4.55 -0.10
C ILE A 61 -13.13 3.11 0.17
N GLU A 62 -13.58 2.19 -0.70
CA GLU A 62 -13.17 0.79 -0.69
C GLU A 62 -11.65 0.67 -0.89
N ARG A 63 -10.99 -0.05 0.01
CA ARG A 63 -9.53 -0.24 0.02
C ARG A 63 -9.19 -1.70 0.20
N PHE A 64 -8.11 -2.12 -0.43
CA PHE A 64 -7.58 -3.48 -0.31
C PHE A 64 -6.25 -3.47 0.44
N THR A 65 -6.06 -4.48 1.29
CA THR A 65 -4.81 -4.76 2.00
C THR A 65 -4.25 -6.07 1.47
N TYR A 66 -2.96 -6.12 1.18
CA TYR A 66 -2.27 -7.33 0.73
C TYR A 66 -1.16 -7.70 1.71
N ASN A 67 -0.97 -9.00 1.93
CA ASN A 67 0.18 -9.51 2.68
C ASN A 67 1.18 -10.11 1.68
N PRO A 68 2.36 -9.49 1.46
CA PRO A 68 3.34 -9.99 0.50
C PRO A 68 4.02 -11.30 0.93
N GLU A 69 3.99 -11.65 2.22
CA GLU A 69 4.55 -12.91 2.74
C GLU A 69 3.52 -14.04 2.71
N LYS A 70 2.25 -13.71 2.95
CA LYS A 70 1.11 -14.60 2.69
C LYS A 70 0.62 -14.37 1.26
N ILE A 71 1.33 -14.93 0.29
CA ILE A 71 0.81 -15.10 -1.09
C ILE A 71 -0.48 -15.96 -1.08
N LEU A 72 -0.88 -16.53 0.06
CA LEU A 72 -2.08 -17.33 0.24
C LEU A 72 -2.92 -16.82 1.42
N GLN A 73 -4.15 -16.48 1.08
CA GLN A 73 -5.34 -16.28 1.91
C GLN A 73 -5.50 -14.94 2.67
N ALA A 74 -6.66 -14.35 2.39
CA ALA A 74 -7.25 -13.21 3.06
C ALA A 74 -7.29 -13.42 4.57
N HIS A 75 -6.88 -12.39 5.31
CA HIS A 75 -7.36 -12.19 6.66
C HIS A 75 -8.04 -10.84 6.74
N GLU A 76 -9.05 -10.80 7.61
CA GLU A 76 -9.75 -9.64 8.17
C GLU A 76 -8.93 -8.34 8.14
N PRO A 77 -9.58 -7.19 7.94
CA PRO A 77 -8.92 -5.91 7.71
C PRO A 77 -8.17 -5.42 8.96
N GLU A 78 -6.98 -5.97 9.20
CA GLU A 78 -6.02 -5.44 10.15
C GLU A 78 -4.96 -4.59 9.44
N LYS A 79 -4.60 -3.53 10.15
CA LYS A 79 -4.01 -2.30 9.63
C LYS A 79 -2.67 -2.53 8.93
N ASN A 80 -2.56 -1.99 7.72
CA ASN A 80 -1.36 -1.47 7.04
C ASN A 80 -0.93 -2.16 5.71
N LEU A 81 -1.77 -2.01 4.68
CA LEU A 81 -1.34 -1.75 3.30
C LEU A 81 -2.49 -0.99 2.63
N ILE A 82 -2.25 0.20 2.07
CA ILE A 82 -3.32 1.05 1.54
C ILE A 82 -3.20 1.12 0.03
N VAL A 83 -4.19 0.56 -0.65
CA VAL A 83 -4.38 0.73 -2.10
C VAL A 83 -5.45 1.79 -2.31
N SER A 84 -5.08 2.88 -2.97
CA SER A 84 -6.04 3.85 -3.52
C SER A 84 -6.64 3.23 -4.78
N LYS A 85 -7.95 2.96 -4.78
CA LYS A 85 -8.68 2.45 -5.96
C LYS A 85 -8.76 3.50 -7.05
#